data_AF-A0A6N6RWW5-F1
#
_entry.id   AF-A0A6N6RWW5-F1
#
_cell.length_a   1.000
_cell.length_b   1.000
_cell.length_c   1.000
_cell.angle_alpha   90.00
_cell.angle_beta   90.00
_cell.angle_gamma   90.00
#
_symmetry.space_group_name_H-M   'P 1'
#
loop_
_entity.id
_entity.type
_entity.pdbx_description
1 polymer ?
#
loop_
_entity_poly.entity_id
_entity_poly.type
_entity_poly.pdbx_seq_one_letter_code
_entity_poly.pdbx_strand_id
1 'polypeptide(L)'
;MMKKTVLAMVLAATMVSGCSMIGGSETTSYADLRAEGDALYAESKPAVRDDEGKIIEEGYQVSDVAQLEAIRLLVNSAFLSAKPAYERYTDELLATPELGNYFSAVEAKDTEEEKRAVYDSLSDEMKVKVDDFNKSSVSDEIMSGLKDAALVALENSAVFLKADTTAMLSDVDFSKLMDEKDAVSLTAEQVIYLDKTVVSAYENYKIISAFSSAQ
;
A
#
# COMPACT_ATOMS: atom_id res chain seq x y z
N MET A 1 15.67 13.07 -5.66
CA MET A 1 16.30 11.79 -6.02
C MET A 1 16.86 11.06 -4.78
N MET A 2 16.06 10.95 -3.70
CA MET A 2 16.51 10.41 -2.39
C MET A 2 15.41 9.61 -1.65
N LYS A 3 14.33 9.22 -2.35
CA LYS A 3 13.22 8.42 -1.77
C LYS A 3 13.45 6.91 -1.92
N LYS A 4 14.13 6.47 -2.99
CA LYS A 4 14.40 5.05 -3.28
C LYS A 4 15.46 4.41 -2.35
N THR A 5 16.30 5.21 -1.69
CA THR A 5 17.44 4.72 -0.91
C THR A 5 17.05 4.23 0.49
N VAL A 6 15.97 4.75 1.08
CA VAL A 6 15.51 4.34 2.42
C VAL A 6 14.68 3.06 2.35
N LEU A 7 13.83 2.93 1.33
CA LEU A 7 13.05 1.71 1.06
C LEU A 7 13.95 0.49 0.83
N ALA A 8 15.07 0.68 0.12
CA ALA A 8 16.05 -0.37 -0.16
C ALA A 8 16.78 -0.89 1.11
N MET A 9 16.90 -0.09 2.17
CA MET A 9 17.57 -0.51 3.41
C MET A 9 16.67 -1.36 4.31
N VAL A 10 15.35 -1.15 4.29
CA VAL A 10 14.39 -2.02 4.99
C VAL A 10 14.27 -3.38 4.28
N LEU A 11 14.28 -3.38 2.95
CA LEU A 11 14.34 -4.60 2.12
C LEU A 11 15.60 -5.44 2.37
N ALA A 12 16.75 -4.83 2.66
CA ALA A 12 18.01 -5.56 2.81
C ALA A 12 18.06 -6.49 4.04
N ALA A 13 17.18 -6.29 5.04
CA ALA A 13 17.15 -7.13 6.24
C ALA A 13 16.21 -8.36 6.12
N THR A 14 15.27 -8.36 5.18
CA THR A 14 14.27 -9.45 5.00
C THR A 14 14.54 -10.34 3.78
N MET A 15 15.56 -10.01 2.97
CA MET A 15 15.85 -10.67 1.69
C MET A 15 16.74 -11.92 1.81
N VAL A 16 16.32 -12.91 2.60
CA VAL A 16 16.77 -14.30 2.41
C VAL A 16 15.55 -15.21 2.32
N SER A 17 14.81 -15.11 1.21
CA SER A 17 14.22 -16.25 0.48
C SER A 17 13.34 -15.73 -0.66
N GLY A 18 13.70 -16.07 -1.89
CA GLY A 18 12.77 -16.03 -3.02
C GLY A 18 12.84 -14.78 -3.90
N CYS A 19 13.97 -14.56 -4.56
CA CYS A 19 14.04 -13.70 -5.74
C CYS A 19 13.03 -14.18 -6.79
N SER A 20 11.94 -13.43 -6.96
CA SER A 20 11.16 -13.40 -8.19
C SER A 20 11.15 -11.96 -8.72
N MET A 21 11.80 -11.82 -9.87
CA MET A 21 11.54 -10.82 -10.92
C MET A 21 11.85 -9.34 -10.65
N ILE A 22 13.10 -8.99 -10.98
CA ILE A 22 13.41 -7.71 -11.63
C ILE A 22 13.09 -7.91 -13.13
N GLY A 23 11.88 -7.53 -13.51
CA GLY A 23 11.39 -7.44 -14.88
C GLY A 23 10.09 -6.66 -14.81
N GLY A 24 10.07 -5.43 -15.32
CA GLY A 24 8.91 -4.55 -15.20
C GLY A 24 7.67 -5.26 -15.74
N SER A 25 6.66 -5.43 -14.89
CA SER A 25 5.38 -6.00 -15.32
C SER A 25 4.76 -5.11 -16.40
N GLU A 26 4.11 -5.70 -17.39
CA GLU A 26 3.38 -4.93 -18.41
C GLU A 26 2.16 -4.23 -17.80
N THR A 27 1.61 -4.76 -16.70
CA THR A 27 0.45 -4.24 -15.98
C THR A 27 0.53 -4.50 -14.46
N THR A 28 -0.13 -3.67 -13.67
CA THR A 28 -0.37 -3.92 -12.23
C THR A 28 -1.46 -4.99 -12.06
N SER A 29 -1.23 -5.97 -11.18
CA SER A 29 -2.21 -7.00 -10.86
C SER A 29 -3.02 -6.64 -9.62
N TYR A 30 -4.25 -6.13 -9.81
CA TYR A 30 -5.14 -5.81 -8.68
C TYR A 30 -5.55 -7.04 -7.86
N ALA A 31 -5.63 -8.21 -8.48
CA ALA A 31 -5.94 -9.45 -7.79
C ALA A 31 -4.80 -9.85 -6.82
N ASP A 32 -3.54 -9.73 -7.26
CA ASP A 32 -2.40 -10.05 -6.41
C ASP A 32 -2.26 -9.05 -5.26
N LEU A 33 -2.46 -7.75 -5.53
CA LEU A 33 -2.46 -6.71 -4.48
C LEU A 33 -3.64 -6.86 -3.51
N ARG A 34 -4.79 -7.37 -3.96
CA ARG A 34 -5.90 -7.72 -3.05
C ARG A 34 -5.54 -8.90 -2.16
N ALA A 35 -4.96 -9.95 -2.73
CA ALA A 35 -4.53 -11.12 -1.96
C ALA A 35 -3.44 -10.79 -0.92
N GLU A 36 -2.43 -9.99 -1.31
CA GLU A 36 -1.40 -9.47 -0.39
C GLU A 36 -2.05 -8.67 0.75
N GLY A 37 -2.99 -7.79 0.42
CA GLY A 37 -3.72 -6.97 1.39
C GLY A 37 -4.59 -7.80 2.33
N ASP A 38 -5.27 -8.84 1.84
CA ASP A 38 -6.12 -9.72 2.64
C ASP A 38 -5.31 -10.55 3.64
N ALA A 39 -4.15 -11.05 3.23
CA ALA A 39 -3.22 -11.75 4.11
C ALA A 39 -2.73 -10.82 5.23
N LEU A 40 -2.21 -9.64 4.88
CA LEU A 40 -1.78 -8.64 5.86
C LEU A 40 -2.92 -8.20 6.77
N TYR A 41 -4.14 -8.09 6.25
CA TYR A 41 -5.32 -7.71 7.03
C TYR A 41 -5.71 -8.75 8.08
N ALA A 42 -5.54 -10.04 7.78
CA ALA A 42 -5.73 -11.10 8.77
C ALA A 42 -4.71 -10.97 9.92
N GLU A 43 -3.44 -10.75 9.61
CA GLU A 43 -2.37 -10.60 10.61
C GLU A 43 -2.45 -9.29 11.41
N SER A 44 -3.12 -8.27 10.87
CA SER A 44 -3.20 -6.91 11.45
C SER A 44 -4.39 -6.71 12.39
N LYS A 45 -5.37 -7.62 12.37
CA LYS A 45 -6.52 -7.59 13.27
C LYS A 45 -6.15 -8.06 14.67
N PRO A 46 -6.82 -7.58 15.74
CA PRO A 46 -6.62 -8.13 17.07
C PRO A 46 -6.88 -9.64 17.08
N ALA A 47 -6.03 -10.40 17.78
CA ALA A 47 -6.23 -11.82 17.98
C ALA A 47 -7.60 -12.11 18.62
N VAL A 48 -8.30 -13.12 18.12
CA VAL A 48 -9.61 -13.54 18.64
C VAL A 48 -9.40 -14.54 19.76
N ARG A 49 -10.13 -14.36 20.87
CA ARG A 49 -10.07 -15.22 22.06
C ARG A 49 -11.42 -15.87 22.33
N ASP A 50 -11.40 -17.10 22.84
CA ASP A 50 -12.59 -17.75 23.39
C ASP A 50 -12.99 -17.16 24.76
N ASP A 51 -14.09 -17.65 25.32
CA ASP A 51 -14.64 -17.20 26.61
C ASP A 51 -13.66 -17.45 27.78
N GLU A 52 -12.70 -18.36 27.60
CA GLU A 52 -11.62 -18.69 28.53
C GLU A 52 -10.33 -17.87 28.31
N GLY A 53 -10.31 -16.98 27.31
CA GLY A 53 -9.19 -16.08 27.01
C GLY A 53 -8.06 -16.70 26.18
N LYS A 54 -8.24 -17.91 25.65
CA LYS A 54 -7.28 -18.59 24.78
C LYS A 54 -7.43 -18.06 23.35
N ILE A 55 -6.29 -17.84 22.68
CA ILE A 55 -6.26 -17.43 21.28
C ILE A 55 -6.81 -18.55 20.40
N ILE A 56 -7.82 -18.23 19.58
CA ILE A 56 -8.44 -19.13 18.60
C ILE A 56 -8.19 -18.67 17.16
N GLU A 57 -7.80 -17.40 16.97
CA GLU A 57 -7.33 -16.85 15.70
C GLU A 57 -6.16 -15.91 16.03
N GLU A 58 -5.00 -16.20 15.45
CA GLU A 58 -3.82 -15.35 15.57
C GLU A 58 -4.07 -14.00 14.89
N GLY A 59 -3.38 -12.97 15.37
CA GLY A 59 -3.50 -11.62 14.84
C GLY A 59 -2.39 -10.73 15.37
N TYR A 60 -2.65 -9.42 15.37
CA TYR A 60 -1.72 -8.39 15.79
C TYR A 60 -1.24 -8.64 17.22
N GLN A 61 0.06 -8.89 17.36
CA GLN A 61 0.72 -9.06 18.64
C GLN A 61 1.31 -7.73 19.08
N VAL A 62 0.96 -7.32 20.30
CA VAL A 62 1.48 -6.11 20.96
C VAL A 62 2.96 -6.33 21.28
N SER A 63 3.79 -5.34 20.96
CA SER A 63 5.22 -5.36 21.28
C SER A 63 5.43 -5.10 22.77
N ASP A 64 6.39 -5.81 23.39
CA ASP A 64 6.81 -5.55 24.76
C ASP A 64 7.61 -4.25 24.87
N VAL A 65 8.08 -3.70 23.75
CA VAL A 65 8.80 -2.42 23.68
C VAL A 65 7.80 -1.29 23.46
N ALA A 66 7.40 -0.62 24.54
CA ALA A 66 6.33 0.40 24.52
C ALA A 66 6.51 1.52 23.46
N GLN A 67 7.75 1.97 23.21
CA GLN A 67 8.02 3.00 22.19
C GLN A 67 7.81 2.46 20.77
N LEU A 68 8.22 1.21 20.53
CA LEU A 68 8.00 0.52 19.27
C LEU A 68 6.51 0.28 19.06
N GLU A 69 5.80 -0.21 20.08
CA GLU A 69 4.36 -0.44 20.02
C GLU A 69 3.56 0.82 19.67
N ALA A 70 3.90 1.97 20.26
CA ALA A 70 3.24 3.23 19.94
C ALA A 70 3.34 3.57 18.43
N ILE A 71 4.45 3.25 17.79
CA ILE A 71 4.68 3.47 16.36
C ILE A 71 3.94 2.41 15.54
N ARG A 72 4.06 1.14 15.93
CA ARG A 72 3.41 0.02 15.23
C ARG A 72 1.89 0.18 15.21
N LEU A 73 1.29 0.62 16.31
CA LEU A 73 -0.16 0.83 16.42
C LEU A 73 -0.66 1.90 15.46
N LEU A 74 0.11 2.97 15.26
CA LEU A 74 -0.22 4.04 14.31
C LEU A 74 -0.22 3.52 12.86
N VAL A 75 0.81 2.77 12.47
CA VAL A 75 0.90 2.16 11.14
C VAL A 75 -0.21 1.12 10.95
N ASN A 76 -0.43 0.25 11.94
CA ASN A 76 -1.48 -0.76 11.89
C ASN A 76 -2.86 -0.13 11.70
N SER A 77 -3.15 0.93 12.45
CA SER A 77 -4.41 1.69 12.32
C SER A 77 -4.55 2.34 10.95
N ALA A 78 -3.47 2.95 10.43
CA ALA A 78 -3.45 3.51 9.09
C ALA A 78 -3.75 2.44 8.04
N PHE A 79 -3.08 1.28 8.10
CA PHE A 79 -3.32 0.16 7.20
C PHE A 79 -4.76 -0.35 7.24
N LEU A 80 -5.29 -0.66 8.43
CA LEU A 80 -6.66 -1.17 8.59
C LEU A 80 -7.72 -0.19 8.07
N SER A 81 -7.47 1.12 8.21
CA SER A 81 -8.39 2.17 7.73
C SER A 81 -8.26 2.49 6.25
N ALA A 82 -7.07 2.32 5.67
CA ALA A 82 -6.78 2.70 4.28
C ALA A 82 -7.07 1.57 3.28
N LYS A 83 -6.95 0.30 3.68
CA LYS A 83 -7.26 -0.86 2.82
C LYS A 83 -8.65 -0.76 2.17
N PRO A 84 -9.74 -0.43 2.89
CA PRO A 84 -11.07 -0.30 2.27
C PRO A 84 -11.14 0.77 1.17
N ALA A 85 -10.36 1.86 1.29
CA ALA A 85 -10.33 2.90 0.26
C ALA A 85 -9.68 2.38 -1.04
N TYR A 86 -8.60 1.60 -0.93
CA TYR A 86 -7.99 0.95 -2.09
C TYR A 86 -8.88 -0.14 -2.71
N GLU A 87 -9.61 -0.88 -1.88
CA GLU A 87 -10.58 -1.87 -2.38
C GLU A 87 -11.72 -1.21 -3.15
N ARG A 88 -12.28 -0.11 -2.64
CA ARG A 88 -13.30 0.65 -3.35
C ARG A 88 -12.83 1.14 -4.72
N TYR A 89 -11.57 1.61 -4.80
CA TYR A 89 -10.93 2.02 -6.05
C TYR A 89 -10.80 0.85 -7.03
N THR A 90 -10.21 -0.27 -6.58
CA THR A 90 -9.98 -1.44 -7.43
C THR A 90 -11.29 -2.13 -7.84
N ASP A 91 -12.32 -2.12 -7.01
CA ASP A 91 -13.66 -2.64 -7.37
C ASP A 91 -14.29 -1.85 -8.52
N GLU A 92 -14.16 -0.52 -8.53
CA GLU A 92 -14.67 0.31 -9.62
C GLU A 92 -13.96 -0.03 -10.94
N LEU A 93 -12.63 -0.17 -10.90
CA LEU A 93 -11.82 -0.50 -12.07
C LEU A 93 -12.08 -1.92 -12.58
N LEU A 94 -12.30 -2.89 -11.69
CA LEU A 94 -12.63 -4.26 -12.06
C LEU A 94 -14.05 -4.39 -12.60
N ALA A 95 -15.00 -3.56 -12.14
CA ALA A 95 -16.35 -3.49 -12.68
C ALA A 95 -16.38 -2.90 -14.11
N THR A 96 -15.35 -2.15 -14.50
CA THR A 96 -15.24 -1.53 -15.83
C THR A 96 -13.95 -1.97 -16.55
N PRO A 97 -13.94 -3.15 -17.21
CA PRO A 97 -12.71 -3.79 -17.70
C PRO A 97 -11.82 -2.91 -18.59
N GLU A 98 -12.42 -2.08 -19.44
CA GLU A 98 -11.67 -1.17 -20.31
C GLU A 98 -10.89 -0.11 -19.50
N LEU A 99 -11.51 0.47 -18.46
CA LEU A 99 -10.84 1.39 -17.54
C LEU A 99 -9.81 0.64 -16.69
N GLY A 100 -10.16 -0.54 -16.16
CA GLY A 100 -9.24 -1.36 -15.38
C GLY A 100 -7.96 -1.73 -16.15
N ASN A 101 -8.07 -2.08 -17.43
CA ASN A 101 -6.91 -2.33 -18.29
C ASN A 101 -6.05 -1.08 -18.51
N TYR A 102 -6.68 0.08 -18.70
CA TYR A 102 -5.95 1.34 -18.84
C TYR A 102 -5.20 1.71 -17.56
N PHE A 103 -5.90 1.76 -16.42
CA PHE A 103 -5.30 2.16 -15.14
C PHE A 103 -4.20 1.17 -14.73
N SER A 104 -4.40 -0.15 -14.89
CA SER A 104 -3.35 -1.13 -14.57
C SER A 104 -2.10 -0.98 -15.44
N ALA A 105 -2.25 -0.61 -16.72
CA ALA A 105 -1.11 -0.35 -17.61
C ALA A 105 -0.37 0.95 -17.25
N VAL A 106 -1.10 1.99 -16.81
CA VAL A 106 -0.52 3.25 -16.36
C VAL A 106 0.22 3.08 -15.02
N GLU A 107 -0.38 2.38 -14.06
CA GLU A 107 0.21 2.15 -12.75
C GLU A 107 1.47 1.28 -12.79
N ALA A 108 1.64 0.47 -13.84
CA ALA A 108 2.85 -0.29 -14.08
C ALA A 108 4.04 0.55 -14.58
N LYS A 109 3.83 1.85 -14.85
CA LYS A 109 4.89 2.76 -15.33
C LYS A 109 5.44 3.61 -14.20
N ASP A 110 6.75 3.85 -14.26
CA ASP A 110 7.45 4.60 -13.22
C ASP A 110 7.41 6.12 -13.47
N THR A 111 7.37 6.54 -14.74
CA THR A 111 7.52 7.95 -15.13
C THR A 111 6.23 8.56 -15.69
N GLU A 112 6.06 9.87 -15.53
CA GLU A 112 4.90 10.59 -16.09
C GLU A 112 4.88 10.51 -17.61
N GLU A 113 6.06 10.52 -18.26
CA GLU A 113 6.19 10.39 -19.71
C GLU A 113 5.71 9.03 -20.22
N GLU A 114 6.06 7.93 -19.54
CA GLU A 114 5.57 6.59 -19.88
C GLU A 114 4.06 6.47 -19.65
N LYS A 115 3.55 7.03 -18.55
CA LYS A 115 2.11 7.08 -18.26
C LYS A 115 1.35 7.85 -19.34
N ARG A 116 1.91 8.98 -19.80
CA ARG A 116 1.34 9.78 -20.87
C ARG A 116 1.35 9.02 -22.20
N ALA A 117 2.42 8.29 -22.50
CA ALA A 117 2.48 7.47 -23.71
C ALA A 117 1.39 6.39 -23.76
N VAL A 118 1.05 5.78 -22.60
CA VAL A 118 -0.09 4.85 -22.50
C VAL A 118 -1.40 5.55 -22.88
N TYR A 119 -1.67 6.75 -22.32
CA TYR A 119 -2.86 7.54 -22.67
C TYR A 119 -2.89 7.95 -24.14
N ASP A 120 -1.78 8.43 -24.68
CA ASP A 120 -1.71 8.91 -26.06
C ASP A 120 -1.93 7.78 -27.08
N SER A 121 -1.57 6.53 -26.72
CA SER A 121 -1.79 5.32 -27.53
C SER A 121 -3.24 4.83 -27.58
N LEU A 122 -4.12 5.36 -26.72
CA LEU A 122 -5.53 5.01 -26.71
C LEU A 122 -6.25 5.48 -27.98
N SER A 123 -7.30 4.75 -28.38
CA SER A 123 -8.26 5.23 -29.36
C SER A 123 -9.02 6.45 -28.84
N ASP A 124 -9.53 7.29 -29.74
CA ASP A 124 -10.31 8.47 -29.36
C ASP A 124 -11.53 8.11 -28.51
N GLU A 125 -12.20 6.99 -28.83
CA GLU A 125 -13.32 6.48 -28.02
C GLU A 125 -12.89 6.14 -26.59
N MET A 126 -11.72 5.51 -26.42
CA MET A 126 -11.23 5.14 -25.10
C MET A 126 -10.75 6.37 -24.32
N LYS A 127 -10.17 7.38 -24.98
CA LYS A 127 -9.83 8.67 -24.35
C LYS A 127 -11.07 9.36 -23.78
N VAL A 128 -12.18 9.37 -24.53
CA VAL A 128 -13.46 9.90 -24.04
C VAL A 128 -13.93 9.15 -22.79
N LYS A 129 -13.86 7.80 -22.77
CA LYS A 129 -14.24 7.01 -21.59
C LYS A 129 -13.38 7.32 -20.36
N VAL A 130 -12.06 7.45 -20.54
CA VAL A 130 -11.14 7.84 -19.45
C VAL A 130 -11.44 9.24 -18.95
N ASP A 131 -11.65 10.19 -19.86
CA ASP A 131 -11.94 11.58 -19.52
C ASP A 131 -13.30 11.75 -18.82
N ASP A 132 -14.32 11.03 -19.26
CA ASP A 132 -15.64 11.02 -18.64
C ASP A 132 -15.59 10.40 -17.24
N PHE A 133 -14.83 9.31 -17.07
CA PHE A 133 -14.57 8.74 -15.74
C PHE A 133 -13.89 9.77 -14.83
N ASN A 134 -12.79 10.39 -15.28
CA ASN A 134 -12.04 11.39 -14.50
C ASN A 134 -12.88 12.61 -14.11
N LYS A 135 -13.94 12.94 -14.87
CA LYS A 135 -14.87 14.04 -14.59
C LYS A 135 -16.13 13.59 -13.82
N SER A 136 -16.26 12.31 -13.53
CA SER A 136 -17.44 11.75 -12.87
C SER A 136 -17.41 11.97 -11.36
N SER A 137 -18.60 12.09 -10.75
CA SER A 137 -18.73 12.19 -9.30
C SER A 137 -18.24 10.94 -8.56
N VAL A 138 -18.31 9.77 -9.21
CA VAL A 138 -17.77 8.51 -8.67
C VAL A 138 -16.25 8.62 -8.52
N SER A 139 -15.60 9.18 -9.55
CA SER A 139 -14.16 9.35 -9.51
C SER A 139 -13.72 10.40 -8.49
N ASP A 140 -14.48 11.48 -8.31
CA ASP A 140 -14.22 12.49 -7.26
C ASP A 140 -14.31 11.88 -5.85
N GLU A 141 -15.34 11.05 -5.61
CA GLU A 141 -15.52 10.33 -4.33
C GLU A 141 -14.32 9.41 -4.05
N ILE A 142 -13.96 8.57 -5.01
CA ILE A 142 -12.84 7.63 -4.90
C ILE A 142 -11.53 8.39 -4.64
N MET A 143 -11.30 9.48 -5.38
CA MET A 143 -10.10 10.29 -5.25
C MET A 143 -10.01 10.97 -3.87
N SER A 144 -11.13 11.46 -3.34
CA SER A 144 -11.17 12.02 -1.98
C SER A 144 -10.85 10.95 -0.95
N GLY A 145 -11.42 9.75 -1.07
CA GLY A 145 -11.14 8.63 -0.18
C GLY A 145 -9.68 8.19 -0.21
N LEU A 146 -9.11 8.04 -1.41
CA LEU A 146 -7.69 7.70 -1.60
C LEU A 146 -6.77 8.80 -1.05
N LYS A 147 -7.11 10.08 -1.23
CA LYS A 147 -6.35 11.20 -0.67
C LYS A 147 -6.24 11.13 0.84
N ASP A 148 -7.38 11.00 1.51
CA ASP A 148 -7.43 11.01 2.98
C ASP A 148 -6.68 9.80 3.53
N ALA A 149 -6.87 8.63 2.92
CA ALA A 149 -6.13 7.41 3.26
C ALA A 149 -4.61 7.53 2.99
N ALA A 150 -4.20 8.11 1.85
CA ALA A 150 -2.80 8.29 1.49
C ALA A 150 -2.09 9.26 2.44
N LEU A 151 -2.75 10.34 2.86
CA LEU A 151 -2.18 11.30 3.82
C LEU A 151 -1.90 10.62 5.16
N VAL A 152 -2.87 9.88 5.69
CA VAL A 152 -2.72 9.13 6.93
C VAL A 152 -1.63 8.05 6.80
N ALA A 153 -1.60 7.33 5.68
CA ALA A 153 -0.57 6.33 5.40
C ALA A 153 0.84 6.94 5.36
N LEU A 154 1.03 8.06 4.64
CA LEU A 154 2.32 8.74 4.51
C LEU A 154 2.81 9.29 5.85
N GLU A 155 1.93 9.92 6.63
CA GLU A 155 2.29 10.47 7.94
C GLU A 155 2.80 9.37 8.87
N ASN A 156 2.04 8.29 9.03
CA ASN A 156 2.39 7.20 9.95
C ASN A 156 3.56 6.36 9.45
N SER A 157 3.67 6.14 8.14
CA SER A 157 4.83 5.45 7.54
C SER A 157 6.12 6.26 7.74
N ALA A 158 6.06 7.59 7.64
CA ALA A 158 7.22 8.44 7.87
C ALA A 158 7.69 8.42 9.34
N VAL A 159 6.78 8.20 10.29
CA VAL A 159 7.15 8.01 11.71
C VAL A 159 7.94 6.70 11.86
N PHE A 160 7.43 5.59 11.32
CA PHE A 160 8.12 4.30 11.38
C PHE A 160 9.48 4.31 10.68
N LEU A 161 9.58 4.91 9.49
CA LEU A 161 10.85 5.00 8.74
C LEU A 161 11.92 5.87 9.43
N LYS A 162 11.52 6.74 10.36
CA LYS A 162 12.46 7.54 11.19
C LYS A 162 12.82 6.85 12.50
N ALA A 163 12.13 5.77 12.86
CA ALA A 163 12.36 5.06 14.10
C ALA A 163 13.69 4.29 14.02
N ASP A 164 14.53 4.44 15.04
CA ASP A 164 15.70 3.59 15.21
C ASP A 164 15.29 2.28 15.90
N THR A 165 14.68 1.38 15.13
CA THR A 165 14.20 0.09 15.63
C THR A 165 15.35 -0.75 16.18
N THR A 166 16.57 -0.59 15.67
CA THR A 166 17.75 -1.31 16.20
C THR A 166 18.08 -0.83 17.61
N ALA A 167 18.08 0.48 17.85
CA ALA A 167 18.28 1.02 19.19
C ALA A 167 17.13 0.63 20.13
N MET A 168 15.88 0.67 19.67
CA MET A 168 14.71 0.29 20.46
C MET A 168 14.73 -1.18 20.91
N LEU A 169 15.34 -2.06 20.11
CA LEU A 169 15.46 -3.49 20.42
C LEU A 169 16.75 -3.86 21.16
N SER A 170 17.64 -2.91 21.44
CA SER A 170 18.98 -3.20 21.97
C SER A 170 18.99 -3.83 23.37
N ASP A 171 17.98 -3.52 24.19
CA ASP A 171 17.82 -4.04 25.56
C ASP A 171 16.80 -5.18 25.67
N VAL A 172 16.28 -5.67 24.53
CA VAL A 172 15.31 -6.78 24.51
C VAL A 172 16.02 -8.11 24.77
N ASP A 173 15.48 -8.89 25.71
CA ASP A 173 15.97 -10.25 25.98
C ASP A 173 15.99 -11.10 24.71
N PHE A 174 17.07 -11.86 24.50
CA PHE A 174 17.25 -12.67 23.30
C PHE A 174 16.08 -13.64 23.04
N SER A 175 15.43 -14.14 24.10
CA SER A 175 14.26 -15.02 23.99
C SER A 175 13.02 -14.35 23.39
N LYS A 176 12.95 -13.01 23.41
CA LYS A 176 11.84 -12.19 22.87
C LYS A 176 12.22 -11.46 21.58
N LEU A 177 13.52 -11.40 21.27
CA LEU A 177 14.03 -10.64 20.12
C LEU A 177 13.46 -11.12 18.77
N MET A 178 13.10 -12.40 18.65
CA MET A 178 12.47 -12.92 17.43
C MET A 178 11.05 -12.36 17.27
N ASP A 179 10.22 -12.46 18.31
CA ASP A 179 8.85 -11.94 18.30
C ASP A 179 8.83 -10.43 18.00
N GLU A 180 9.76 -9.68 18.58
CA GLU A 180 9.91 -8.24 18.32
C GLU A 180 10.36 -7.93 16.88
N LYS A 181 11.17 -8.80 16.27
CA LYS A 181 11.55 -8.66 14.85
C LYS A 181 10.40 -8.96 13.91
N ASP A 182 9.62 -9.98 14.23
CA ASP A 182 8.41 -10.33 13.45
C ASP A 182 7.39 -9.19 13.54
N ALA A 183 7.22 -8.61 14.73
CA ALA A 183 6.44 -7.40 14.97
C ALA A 183 6.88 -6.20 14.11
N VAL A 184 8.19 -5.98 13.96
CA VAL A 184 8.75 -4.94 13.09
C VAL A 184 8.56 -5.28 11.61
N SER A 185 8.70 -6.55 11.22
CA SER A 185 8.49 -7.01 9.84
C SER A 185 7.06 -6.75 9.38
N LEU A 186 6.06 -7.14 10.19
CA LEU A 186 4.66 -6.88 9.89
C LEU A 186 4.40 -5.38 9.67
N THR A 187 4.95 -4.52 10.53
CA THR A 187 4.80 -3.06 10.37
C THR A 187 5.50 -2.55 9.10
N ALA A 188 6.65 -3.09 8.73
CA ALA A 188 7.32 -2.75 7.49
C ALA A 188 6.50 -3.20 6.26
N GLU A 189 5.92 -4.40 6.29
CA GLU A 189 5.07 -4.93 5.23
C GLU A 189 3.80 -4.08 5.04
N GLN A 190 3.17 -3.64 6.15
CA GLN A 190 2.06 -2.69 6.10
C GLN A 190 2.45 -1.37 5.43
N VAL A 191 3.62 -0.79 5.77
CA VAL A 191 4.12 0.44 5.13
C VAL A 191 4.35 0.22 3.63
N ILE A 192 4.99 -0.89 3.26
CA ILE A 192 5.26 -1.23 1.86
C ILE A 192 3.95 -1.40 1.08
N TYR A 193 2.97 -2.08 1.67
CA TYR A 193 1.66 -2.26 1.06
C TYR A 193 0.95 -0.93 0.83
N LEU A 194 0.91 -0.06 1.85
CA LEU A 194 0.30 1.27 1.77
C LEU A 194 0.92 2.14 0.67
N ASP A 195 2.25 2.10 0.53
CA ASP A 195 2.98 2.82 -0.50
C ASP A 195 2.64 2.30 -1.91
N LYS A 196 2.72 0.98 -2.10
CA LYS A 196 2.41 0.31 -3.38
C LYS A 196 0.96 0.48 -3.84
N THR A 197 0.03 0.64 -2.89
CA THR A 197 -1.41 0.65 -3.17
C THR A 197 -2.00 2.04 -3.05
N VAL A 198 -2.37 2.46 -1.85
CA VAL A 198 -3.14 3.69 -1.58
C VAL A 198 -2.38 4.94 -2.05
N VAL A 199 -1.10 5.05 -1.69
CA VAL A 199 -0.27 6.22 -2.06
C VAL A 199 -0.03 6.24 -3.57
N SER A 200 0.41 5.12 -4.14
CA SER A 200 0.63 4.98 -5.59
C SER A 200 -0.64 5.28 -6.40
N ALA A 201 -1.80 4.72 -6.01
CA ALA A 201 -3.08 4.96 -6.68
C ALA A 201 -3.47 6.44 -6.63
N TYR A 202 -3.32 7.10 -5.47
CA TYR A 202 -3.57 8.53 -5.33
C TYR A 202 -2.64 9.38 -6.23
N GLU A 203 -1.34 9.07 -6.26
CA GLU A 203 -0.37 9.78 -7.10
C GLU A 203 -0.64 9.56 -8.60
N ASN A 204 -0.91 8.32 -9.00
CA ASN A 204 -1.25 7.97 -10.38
C ASN A 204 -2.51 8.67 -10.85
N TYR A 205 -3.54 8.69 -10.01
CA TYR A 205 -4.78 9.38 -10.34
C TYR A 205 -4.56 10.88 -10.61
N LYS A 206 -3.74 11.57 -9.80
CA LYS A 206 -3.41 13.00 -10.04
C LYS A 206 -2.73 13.22 -11.39
N ILE A 207 -1.83 12.31 -11.76
CA ILE A 207 -1.11 12.39 -13.03
C ILE A 207 -2.10 12.18 -14.20
N ILE A 208 -2.92 11.14 -14.11
CA ILE A 208 -3.91 10.78 -15.15
C ILE A 208 -4.94 11.89 -15.36
N SER A 209 -5.52 12.42 -14.27
CA SER A 209 -6.50 13.52 -14.34
C SER A 209 -5.92 14.81 -14.94
N ALA A 210 -4.61 15.03 -14.83
CA ALA A 210 -3.93 16.14 -15.49
C ALA A 210 -3.80 15.95 -17.02
N PHE A 211 -3.74 14.71 -17.52
CA PHE A 211 -3.68 14.44 -18.96
C PHE A 211 -4.96 14.88 -19.67
N SER A 212 -6.12 14.64 -19.05
CA SER A 212 -7.45 15.04 -19.53
C SER A 212 -7.65 16.57 -19.55
N SER A 213 -6.88 17.31 -18.74
CA SER A 213 -7.02 18.77 -18.58
C SER A 213 -6.07 19.59 -19.47
N ALA A 214 -5.15 18.93 -20.18
CA ALA A 214 -4.11 19.57 -21.00
C ALA A 214 -4.48 19.65 -22.50
N GLN A 215 -5.73 19.36 -22.87
CA GLN A 215 -6.32 19.55 -24.19
C GLN A 215 -7.26 20.77 -24.19
#